data_AF-A0A968MF13-F1
#
_entry.id   AF-A0A968MF13-F1
#
_cell.length_a   1.000
_cell.length_b   1.000
_cell.length_c   1.000
_cell.angle_alpha   90.00
_cell.angle_beta   90.00
_cell.angle_gamma   90.00
#
_symmetry.space_group_name_H-M   'P 1'
#
loop_
_entity.id
_entity.type
_entity.pdbx_description
1 polymer ?
#
loop_
_entity_poly.entity_id
_entity_poly.type
_entity_poly.pdbx_seq_one_letter_code
_entity_poly.pdbx_strand_id
1 'polypeptide(L)'
;MYRENTADIQALVDAVNGMTASLINAYTNAVILDFSRELANELGKNSLITFSPKNIHVDNRFWYNPQLNFKYYMVPGILVILVSMIGLFLTALNIVREKEIGTIEQLNVTPIKKFQFIIGKLVPFWVIALFELAFGLLVAKLLFQLPIVGNLWLLFAFAAIYLLVVLGLGLLISTLAYSQQQVMFLFVFSS
;
A
#
# COMPACT_ATOMS: atom_id res chain seq x y z
N MET A 1 -52.90 9.20 -16.99
CA MET A 1 -51.98 9.82 -16.03
C MET A 1 -51.26 8.71 -15.28
N TYR A 2 -50.03 8.37 -15.64
CA TYR A 2 -49.17 7.51 -14.81
C TYR A 2 -47.73 7.95 -15.03
N ARG A 3 -47.20 8.73 -14.08
CA ARG A 3 -45.80 9.15 -14.06
C ARG A 3 -45.15 8.23 -13.04
N GLU A 4 -44.44 7.21 -13.50
CA GLU A 4 -43.55 6.43 -12.63
C GLU A 4 -42.40 7.35 -12.22
N ASN A 5 -42.56 8.01 -11.08
CA ASN A 5 -41.60 8.98 -10.56
C ASN A 5 -40.47 8.26 -9.81
N THR A 6 -39.69 7.44 -10.52
CA THR A 6 -38.41 6.93 -10.03
C THR A 6 -37.31 7.86 -10.54
N ALA A 7 -36.75 8.69 -9.67
CA ALA A 7 -35.54 9.44 -9.97
C ALA A 7 -34.34 8.55 -9.65
N ASP A 8 -33.64 8.09 -10.68
CA ASP A 8 -32.37 7.37 -10.55
C ASP A 8 -31.24 8.41 -10.48
N ILE A 9 -30.56 8.50 -9.35
CA ILE A 9 -29.47 9.45 -9.11
C ILE A 9 -28.16 8.66 -9.12
N GLN A 10 -27.36 8.86 -10.16
CA GLN A 10 -26.04 8.24 -10.29
C GLN A 10 -24.94 9.27 -10.02
N ALA A 11 -24.16 9.06 -8.97
CA ALA A 11 -22.94 9.82 -8.69
C ALA A 11 -21.72 9.01 -9.19
N LEU A 12 -21.00 9.55 -10.16
CA LEU A 12 -19.73 8.98 -10.63
C LEU A 12 -18.59 9.67 -9.90
N VAL A 13 -17.94 8.95 -9.00
CA VAL A 13 -16.79 9.45 -8.22
C VAL A 13 -15.51 8.88 -8.80
N ASP A 14 -14.62 9.76 -9.25
CA ASP A 14 -13.29 9.36 -9.72
C ASP A 14 -12.40 8.93 -8.54
N ALA A 15 -11.81 7.74 -8.64
CA ALA A 15 -11.11 7.04 -7.55
C ALA A 15 -9.58 7.05 -7.67
N VAL A 16 -9.00 8.05 -8.35
CA VAL A 16 -7.53 8.23 -8.40
C VAL A 16 -6.90 8.25 -7.00
N ASN A 17 -7.59 8.79 -6.00
CA ASN A 17 -7.26 8.63 -4.59
C ASN A 17 -8.39 7.88 -3.86
N GLY A 18 -8.16 6.60 -3.54
CA GLY A 18 -9.17 5.72 -2.93
C GLY A 18 -9.69 6.20 -1.58
N MET A 19 -8.87 6.88 -0.78
CA MET A 19 -9.29 7.45 0.51
C MET A 19 -10.26 8.62 0.29
N THR A 20 -9.92 9.54 -0.61
CA THR A 20 -10.77 10.69 -0.95
C THR A 20 -12.08 10.24 -1.60
N ALA A 21 -12.03 9.27 -2.51
CA ALA A 21 -13.22 8.73 -3.15
C ALA A 21 -14.14 7.99 -2.17
N SER A 22 -13.58 7.27 -1.19
CA SER A 22 -14.37 6.66 -0.11
C SER A 22 -15.06 7.72 0.76
N LEU A 23 -14.38 8.83 1.03
CA LEU A 23 -14.93 9.93 1.80
C LEU A 23 -16.08 10.62 1.05
N ILE A 24 -15.90 10.90 -0.24
CA ILE A 24 -16.92 11.51 -1.10
C ILE A 24 -18.16 10.62 -1.17
N ASN A 25 -18.00 9.30 -1.39
CA ASN A 25 -19.12 8.37 -1.39
C ASN A 25 -19.86 8.35 -0.04
N ALA A 26 -19.15 8.39 1.09
CA ALA A 26 -19.79 8.44 2.41
C ALA A 26 -20.61 9.73 2.60
N TYR A 27 -20.09 10.89 2.19
CA TYR A 27 -20.81 12.16 2.26
C TYR A 27 -22.01 12.21 1.32
N THR A 28 -21.87 11.74 0.08
CA THR A 28 -22.98 11.68 -0.88
C THR A 28 -24.11 10.79 -0.35
N ASN A 29 -23.78 9.63 0.22
CA ASN A 29 -24.77 8.74 0.84
C ASN A 29 -25.45 9.37 2.06
N ALA A 30 -24.70 10.10 2.88
CA ALA A 30 -25.26 10.83 4.02
C ALA A 30 -26.24 11.92 3.57
N VAL A 31 -25.89 12.72 2.56
CA VAL A 31 -26.73 13.79 2.03
C VAL A 31 -28.01 13.23 1.38
N ILE A 32 -27.91 12.14 0.62
CA ILE A 32 -29.08 11.48 0.01
C ILE A 32 -30.04 10.94 1.08
N LEU A 33 -29.50 10.32 2.14
CA LEU A 33 -30.31 9.82 3.25
C LEU A 33 -30.96 10.95 4.06
N ASP A 34 -30.25 12.07 4.24
CA ASP A 34 -30.77 13.24 4.95
C ASP A 34 -31.91 13.90 4.16
N PHE A 35 -31.71 14.13 2.86
CA PHE A 35 -32.75 14.65 1.96
C PHE A 35 -33.97 13.72 1.89
N SER A 36 -33.76 12.40 1.90
CA SER A 36 -34.85 11.43 1.95
C SER A 36 -35.67 11.51 3.24
N ARG A 37 -35.03 11.80 4.37
CA ARG A 37 -35.71 11.96 5.67
C ARG A 37 -36.50 13.26 5.71
N GLU A 38 -35.93 14.33 5.19
CA GLU A 38 -36.59 15.63 5.10
C GLU A 38 -37.85 15.55 4.21
N LEU A 39 -37.74 14.93 3.03
CA LEU A 39 -38.87 14.71 2.12
C LEU A 39 -39.98 13.84 2.73
N ALA A 40 -39.61 12.80 3.49
CA ALA A 40 -40.56 11.97 4.22
C ALA A 40 -41.31 12.74 5.32
N ASN A 41 -40.62 13.66 6.01
CA ASN A 41 -41.21 14.50 7.05
C ASN A 41 -42.15 15.58 6.48
N GLU A 42 -41.87 16.10 5.29
CA GLU A 42 -42.76 17.05 4.60
C GLU A 42 -44.03 16.38 4.07
N LEU A 43 -43.91 15.19 3.46
CA LEU A 43 -45.05 14.43 2.92
C LEU A 43 -45.92 13.77 4.01
N GLY A 44 -45.33 13.40 5.14
CA GLY A 44 -46.02 12.78 6.28
C GLY A 44 -46.93 13.71 7.08
N LYS A 45 -46.85 15.03 6.87
CA LYS A 45 -47.72 16.01 7.57
C LYS A 45 -49.11 16.19 6.95
N ASN A 46 -49.34 15.74 5.72
CA ASN A 46 -50.55 16.12 4.97
C ASN A 46 -51.41 14.96 4.44
N SER A 47 -51.18 13.71 4.89
CA SER A 47 -51.98 12.58 4.40
C SER A 47 -52.23 11.52 5.49
N LEU A 48 -53.50 11.11 5.64
CA LEU A 48 -53.96 9.96 6.46
C LEU A 48 -53.57 8.60 5.83
N ILE A 49 -52.57 8.60 4.96
CA ILE A 49 -52.04 7.43 4.28
C ILE A 49 -50.62 7.27 4.80
N THR A 50 -50.36 6.18 5.51
CA THR A 50 -49.01 5.79 5.89
C THR A 50 -48.18 5.57 4.63
N PHE A 51 -47.52 6.63 4.15
CA PHE A 51 -46.43 6.51 3.19
C PHE A 51 -45.31 5.78 3.92
N SER A 52 -45.26 4.46 3.76
CA SER A 52 -44.05 3.71 4.08
C SER A 52 -42.96 4.26 3.15
N PRO A 53 -41.90 4.90 3.67
CA PRO A 53 -40.85 5.42 2.80
C PRO A 53 -40.33 4.23 1.99
N LYS A 54 -40.51 4.28 0.67
CA LYS A 54 -39.93 3.28 -0.23
C LYS A 54 -38.43 3.32 0.04
N ASN A 55 -37.89 2.24 0.62
CA ASN A 55 -36.47 2.12 0.96
C ASN A 55 -35.65 2.54 -0.25
N ILE A 56 -34.97 3.69 -0.16
CA ILE A 56 -33.99 4.10 -1.15
C ILE A 56 -32.80 3.17 -0.95
N HIS A 57 -32.67 2.20 -1.85
CA HIS A 57 -31.53 1.30 -1.89
C HIS A 57 -30.38 2.02 -2.59
N VAL A 58 -29.40 2.46 -1.81
CA VAL A 58 -28.18 3.06 -2.35
C VAL A 58 -27.15 1.97 -2.59
N ASP A 59 -27.01 1.56 -3.84
CA ASP A 59 -26.05 0.55 -4.27
C ASP A 59 -24.75 1.21 -4.75
N ASN A 60 -23.72 1.20 -3.90
CA ASN A 60 -22.39 1.64 -4.30
C ASN A 60 -21.74 0.59 -5.22
N ARG A 61 -21.43 0.95 -6.47
CA ARG A 61 -20.69 0.09 -7.41
C ARG A 61 -19.31 0.66 -7.73
N PHE A 62 -18.26 0.02 -7.20
CA PHE A 62 -16.88 0.33 -7.57
C PHE A 62 -16.56 -0.23 -8.96
N TRP A 63 -16.12 0.62 -9.90
CA TRP A 63 -15.81 0.21 -11.27
C TRP A 63 -14.65 -0.81 -11.38
N TYR A 64 -13.64 -0.72 -10.52
CA TYR A 64 -12.46 -1.60 -10.55
C TYR A 64 -12.53 -2.79 -9.57
N ASN A 65 -13.42 -2.75 -8.57
CA ASN A 65 -13.63 -3.88 -7.66
C ASN A 65 -15.10 -4.01 -7.24
N PRO A 66 -15.99 -4.44 -8.16
CA PRO A 66 -17.44 -4.51 -7.91
C PRO A 66 -17.84 -5.40 -6.72
N GLN A 67 -16.94 -6.29 -6.28
CA GLN A 67 -17.13 -7.20 -5.15
C GLN A 67 -16.31 -6.84 -3.90
N LEU A 68 -15.57 -5.71 -3.91
CA LEU A 68 -14.62 -5.35 -2.84
C LEU A 68 -13.70 -6.52 -2.44
N ASN A 69 -13.20 -7.28 -3.44
CA ASN A 69 -12.26 -8.35 -3.21
C ASN A 69 -10.94 -7.77 -2.68
N PHE A 70 -10.80 -7.88 -1.36
CA PHE A 70 -9.71 -7.31 -0.56
C PHE A 70 -8.31 -7.71 -1.06
N LYS A 71 -8.23 -8.88 -1.72
CA LYS A 71 -6.97 -9.44 -2.25
C LYS A 71 -6.31 -8.53 -3.28
N TYR A 72 -7.08 -7.82 -4.11
CA TYR A 72 -6.51 -7.00 -5.19
C TYR A 72 -5.77 -5.76 -4.68
N TYR A 73 -6.14 -5.25 -3.51
CA TYR A 73 -5.48 -4.11 -2.87
C TYR A 73 -4.43 -4.55 -1.84
N MET A 74 -4.75 -5.57 -1.05
CA MET A 74 -3.92 -5.98 0.08
C MET A 74 -2.66 -6.72 -0.36
N VAL A 75 -2.74 -7.59 -1.38
CA VAL A 75 -1.60 -8.40 -1.81
C VAL A 75 -0.43 -7.54 -2.33
N PRO A 76 -0.63 -6.56 -3.23
CA PRO A 76 0.45 -5.66 -3.62
C PRO A 76 0.98 -4.79 -2.47
N GLY A 77 0.10 -4.34 -1.57
CA GLY A 77 0.50 -3.55 -0.40
C GLY A 77 1.42 -4.33 0.55
N ILE A 78 1.04 -5.56 0.89
CA ILE A 78 1.86 -6.46 1.72
C ILE A 78 3.17 -6.79 1.02
N LEU A 79 3.15 -7.05 -0.28
CA LEU A 79 4.35 -7.33 -1.07
C LEU A 79 5.39 -6.20 -0.92
N VAL A 80 4.96 -4.95 -1.07
CA VAL A 80 5.86 -3.78 -0.93
C VAL A 80 6.40 -3.69 0.50
N ILE A 81 5.55 -3.88 1.51
CA ILE A 81 5.98 -3.88 2.91
C ILE A 81 7.01 -4.98 3.18
N LEU A 82 6.75 -6.19 2.67
CA LEU A 82 7.61 -7.35 2.84
C LEU A 82 8.99 -7.12 2.24
N VAL A 83 9.05 -6.76 0.94
CA VAL A 83 10.30 -6.49 0.24
C VAL A 83 11.08 -5.36 0.93
N SER A 84 10.38 -4.33 1.41
CA SER A 84 11.02 -3.23 2.13
C SER A 84 11.58 -3.65 3.47
N MET A 85 10.83 -4.44 4.23
CA MET A 85 11.27 -4.95 5.52
C MET A 85 12.49 -5.85 5.35
N ILE A 86 12.45 -6.77 4.39
CA ILE A 86 13.56 -7.70 4.11
C ILE A 86 14.79 -6.95 3.58
N GLY A 87 14.63 -6.05 2.62
CA GLY A 87 15.73 -5.24 2.09
C GLY A 87 16.41 -4.36 3.15
N LEU A 88 15.60 -3.70 3.98
CA LEU A 88 16.09 -2.84 5.06
C LEU A 88 16.79 -3.67 6.15
N PHE A 89 16.25 -4.84 6.49
CA PHE A 89 16.83 -5.77 7.47
C PHE A 89 18.14 -6.39 7.00
N LEU A 90 18.18 -6.93 5.79
CA LEU A 90 19.38 -7.54 5.20
C LEU A 90 20.53 -6.54 5.11
N THR A 91 20.24 -5.31 4.68
CA THR A 91 21.25 -4.27 4.54
C THR A 91 21.80 -3.83 5.89
N ALA A 92 20.91 -3.60 6.87
CA ALA A 92 21.31 -3.21 8.22
C ALA A 92 22.19 -4.29 8.88
N LEU A 93 21.74 -5.55 8.85
CA LEU A 93 22.50 -6.67 9.42
C LEU A 93 23.84 -6.87 8.72
N ASN A 94 23.88 -6.76 7.39
CA ASN A 94 25.12 -6.99 6.66
C ASN A 94 26.19 -5.98 7.05
N ILE A 95 25.85 -4.70 7.14
CA ILE A 95 26.81 -3.65 7.50
C ILE A 95 27.21 -3.75 8.98
N VAL A 96 26.25 -4.01 9.88
CA VAL A 96 26.58 -4.18 11.31
C VAL A 96 27.45 -5.40 11.53
N ARG A 97 27.21 -6.51 10.83
CA ARG A 97 28.07 -7.69 10.88
C ARG A 97 29.52 -7.36 10.52
N GLU A 98 29.73 -6.59 9.46
CA GLU A 98 31.08 -6.17 9.05
C GLU A 98 31.76 -5.26 10.07
N LYS A 99 30.98 -4.45 10.80
CA LYS A 99 31.49 -3.65 11.94
C LYS A 99 31.90 -4.54 13.10
N GLU A 100 31.04 -5.48 13.49
CA GLU A 100 31.29 -6.39 14.62
C GLU A 100 32.53 -7.26 14.43
N ILE A 101 32.76 -7.77 13.21
CA ILE A 101 33.93 -8.62 12.92
C ILE A 101 35.21 -7.80 12.63
N GLY A 102 35.13 -6.47 12.71
CA GLY A 102 36.28 -5.57 12.53
C GLY A 102 36.71 -5.31 11.08
N THR A 103 35.98 -5.79 10.08
CA THR A 103 36.33 -5.56 8.66
C THR A 103 36.29 -4.08 8.29
N ILE A 104 35.36 -3.32 8.88
CA ILE A 104 35.28 -1.86 8.69
C ILE A 104 36.52 -1.12 9.25
N GLU A 105 37.15 -1.67 10.30
CA GLU A 105 38.38 -1.12 10.89
C GLU A 105 39.60 -1.47 10.04
N GLN A 106 39.66 -2.72 9.55
CA GLN A 106 40.71 -3.18 8.62
C GLN A 106 40.71 -2.38 7.31
N LEU A 107 39.53 -1.95 6.82
CA LEU A 107 39.43 -1.07 5.66
C LEU A 107 40.18 0.25 5.83
N ASN A 108 40.33 0.76 7.06
CA ASN A 108 41.00 2.02 7.33
C ASN A 108 42.52 1.98 7.05
N VAL A 109 43.10 0.79 6.98
CA VAL A 109 44.52 0.58 6.64
C VAL A 109 44.73 0.15 5.19
N THR A 110 43.65 0.05 4.39
CA THR A 110 43.70 -0.26 2.96
C THR A 110 43.47 1.00 2.12
N PRO A 111 43.94 1.05 0.86
CA PRO A 111 43.69 2.20 -0.02
C PRO A 111 42.22 2.35 -0.46
N ILE A 112 41.31 1.45 -0.03
CA ILE A 112 39.89 1.44 -0.42
C ILE A 112 39.08 2.32 0.54
N LYS A 113 38.26 3.23 0.00
CA LYS A 113 37.39 4.07 0.82
C LYS A 113 36.18 3.26 1.34
N LYS A 114 35.77 3.51 2.58
CA LYS A 114 34.60 2.86 3.22
C LYS A 114 33.32 2.93 2.35
N PHE A 115 33.05 4.08 1.73
CA PHE A 115 31.88 4.25 0.84
C PHE A 115 31.94 3.41 -0.44
N GLN A 116 33.14 3.21 -1.01
CA GLN A 116 33.31 2.36 -2.20
C GLN A 116 33.04 0.89 -1.87
N PHE A 117 33.50 0.43 -0.70
CA PHE A 117 33.19 -0.91 -0.19
C PHE A 117 31.68 -1.10 0.03
N ILE A 118 31.02 -0.12 0.67
CA ILE A 118 29.59 -0.16 0.95
C ILE A 118 28.77 -0.18 -0.35
N ILE A 119 29.05 0.69 -1.32
CA ILE A 119 28.38 0.68 -2.63
C ILE A 119 28.58 -0.64 -3.36
N GLY A 120 29.82 -1.13 -3.42
CA GLY A 120 30.12 -2.38 -4.11
C GLY A 120 29.32 -3.57 -3.57
N LYS A 121 28.99 -3.53 -2.28
CA LYS A 121 28.19 -4.57 -1.61
C LYS A 121 26.68 -4.33 -1.67
N LEU A 122 26.24 -3.07 -1.74
CA LEU A 122 24.83 -2.71 -1.89
C LEU A 122 24.24 -3.14 -3.24
N VAL A 123 25.03 -3.11 -4.31
CA VAL A 123 24.55 -3.53 -5.64
C VAL A 123 24.03 -4.97 -5.65
N PRO A 124 24.76 -5.97 -5.12
CA PRO A 124 24.22 -7.31 -4.93
C PRO A 124 22.90 -7.35 -4.15
N PHE A 125 22.78 -6.61 -3.04
CA PHE A 125 21.54 -6.58 -2.25
C PHE A 125 20.38 -5.95 -3.00
N TRP A 126 20.65 -4.92 -3.79
CA TRP A 126 19.66 -4.29 -4.66
C TRP A 126 19.13 -5.26 -5.71
N VAL A 127 20.01 -6.05 -6.34
CA VAL A 127 19.60 -7.10 -7.28
C VAL A 127 18.78 -8.18 -6.58
N ILE A 128 19.16 -8.60 -5.37
CA ILE A 128 18.41 -9.58 -4.58
C ILE A 128 17.00 -9.05 -4.24
N ALA A 129 16.87 -7.80 -3.83
CA ALA A 129 15.57 -7.21 -3.51
C ALA A 129 14.67 -7.06 -4.75
N LEU A 130 15.24 -6.76 -5.91
CA LEU A 130 14.49 -6.78 -7.19
C LEU A 130 14.04 -8.20 -7.55
N PHE A 131 14.89 -9.20 -7.32
CA PHE A 131 14.53 -10.61 -7.52
C PHE A 131 13.41 -11.05 -6.55
N GLU A 132 13.49 -10.62 -5.30
CA GLU A 132 12.47 -10.88 -4.27
C GLU A 132 11.11 -10.28 -4.68
N LEU A 133 11.10 -9.06 -5.19
CA LEU A 133 9.89 -8.44 -5.75
C LEU A 133 9.33 -9.26 -6.93
N ALA A 134 10.19 -9.71 -7.84
CA ALA A 134 9.78 -10.55 -8.96
C ALA A 134 9.16 -11.87 -8.49
N PHE A 135 9.79 -12.49 -7.49
CA PHE A 135 9.31 -13.73 -6.88
C PHE A 135 7.96 -13.53 -6.20
N GLY A 136 7.80 -12.47 -5.40
CA GLY A 136 6.54 -12.20 -4.73
C GLY A 136 5.41 -11.82 -5.71
N LEU A 137 5.70 -11.13 -6.82
CA LEU A 137 4.73 -10.90 -7.90
C LEU A 137 4.31 -12.21 -8.58
N LEU A 138 5.25 -13.14 -8.78
CA LEU A 138 4.96 -14.46 -9.34
C LEU A 138 4.06 -15.27 -8.40
N VAL A 139 4.32 -15.24 -7.09
CA VAL A 139 3.47 -15.85 -6.07
C VAL A 139 2.08 -15.20 -6.04
N ALA A 140 2.01 -13.87 -6.12
CA ALA A 140 0.74 -13.14 -6.19
C ALA A 140 -0.11 -13.55 -7.41
N LYS A 141 0.54 -13.76 -8.56
CA LYS A 141 -0.13 -14.25 -9.76
C LYS A 141 -0.61 -15.69 -9.63
N LEU A 142 0.22 -16.60 -9.12
CA LEU A 142 -0.09 -18.03 -9.07
C LEU A 142 -1.08 -18.40 -7.97
N LEU A 143 -0.89 -17.89 -6.74
CA LEU A 143 -1.71 -18.27 -5.59
C LEU A 143 -2.96 -17.41 -5.44
N PHE A 144 -2.86 -16.12 -5.75
CA PHE A 144 -3.95 -15.17 -5.55
C PHE A 144 -4.68 -14.79 -6.84
N GLN A 145 -4.27 -15.38 -7.98
CA GLN A 145 -4.83 -15.10 -9.31
C GLN A 145 -4.87 -13.60 -9.61
N LEU A 146 -3.87 -12.85 -9.12
CA LEU A 146 -3.83 -11.40 -9.23
C LEU A 146 -3.62 -11.00 -10.71
N PRO A 147 -4.53 -10.22 -11.31
CA PRO A 147 -4.34 -9.70 -12.65
C PRO A 147 -3.25 -8.63 -12.62
N ILE A 148 -2.09 -8.94 -13.17
CA ILE A 148 -1.01 -7.96 -13.37
C ILE A 148 -1.34 -7.19 -14.66
N VAL A 149 -1.98 -6.03 -14.49
CA VAL A 149 -2.30 -5.09 -15.57
C VAL A 149 -1.27 -3.96 -15.60
N GLY A 150 -0.75 -3.66 -16.80
CA GLY A 150 0.23 -2.58 -17.03
C GLY A 150 1.60 -3.06 -17.51
N ASN A 151 2.57 -2.15 -17.50
CA ASN A 151 3.93 -2.43 -17.96
C ASN A 151 4.84 -2.85 -16.79
N LEU A 152 5.23 -4.13 -16.79
CA LEU A 152 6.16 -4.70 -15.80
C LEU A 152 7.50 -3.96 -15.75
N TRP A 153 8.05 -3.54 -16.89
CA TRP A 153 9.34 -2.82 -16.91
C TRP A 153 9.25 -1.50 -16.16
N LEU A 154 8.14 -0.79 -16.30
CA LEU A 154 7.92 0.47 -15.61
C LEU A 154 7.81 0.24 -14.09
N LEU A 155 7.10 -0.83 -13.68
CA LEU A 155 7.04 -1.24 -12.27
C LEU A 155 8.43 -1.53 -11.72
N PHE A 156 9.25 -2.32 -12.43
CA PHE A 156 10.61 -2.63 -12.00
C PHE A 156 11.51 -1.38 -11.98
N ALA A 157 11.35 -0.43 -12.90
CA ALA A 157 12.10 0.82 -12.89
C ALA A 157 11.77 1.69 -11.67
N PHE A 158 10.48 1.83 -11.33
CA PHE A 158 10.07 2.52 -10.11
C PHE A 158 10.53 1.80 -8.85
N ALA A 159 10.38 0.47 -8.80
CA ALA A 159 10.84 -0.35 -7.70
C ALA A 159 12.36 -0.26 -7.51
N ALA A 160 13.13 -0.21 -8.59
CA ALA A 160 14.57 -0.06 -8.57
C ALA A 160 14.99 1.24 -7.87
N ILE A 161 14.34 2.36 -8.18
CA ILE A 161 14.58 3.66 -7.52
C ILE A 161 14.12 3.61 -6.06
N TYR A 162 12.94 3.06 -5.80
CA TYR A 162 12.40 2.90 -4.45
C TYR A 162 13.34 2.08 -3.55
N LEU A 163 13.87 0.96 -4.06
CA LEU A 163 14.76 0.09 -3.32
C LEU A 163 16.07 0.79 -2.96
N LEU A 164 16.59 1.71 -3.77
CA LEU A 164 17.77 2.50 -3.38
C LEU A 164 17.51 3.31 -2.10
N VAL A 165 16.30 3.86 -1.95
CA VAL A 165 15.89 4.59 -0.75
C VAL A 165 15.78 3.63 0.44
N VAL A 166 15.12 2.48 0.26
CA VAL A 166 14.96 1.46 1.31
C VAL A 166 16.31 0.94 1.80
N LEU A 167 17.23 0.60 0.90
CA LEU A 167 18.58 0.16 1.26
C LEU A 167 19.35 1.29 1.95
N GLY A 168 19.20 2.54 1.49
CA GLY A 168 19.76 3.72 2.15
C GLY A 168 19.26 3.90 3.58
N LEU A 169 17.97 3.65 3.84
CA LEU A 169 17.43 3.63 5.20
C LEU A 169 18.02 2.49 6.03
N GLY A 170 18.21 1.30 5.45
CA GLY A 170 18.91 0.20 6.10
C GLY A 170 20.35 0.54 6.49
N LEU A 171 21.07 1.27 5.62
CA LEU A 171 22.40 1.81 5.95
C LEU A 171 22.34 2.82 7.08
N LEU A 172 21.36 3.72 7.10
CA LEU A 172 21.20 4.70 8.17
C LEU A 172 20.97 3.99 9.50
N ILE A 173 20.09 2.99 9.54
CA ILE A 173 19.86 2.20 10.76
C ILE A 173 21.13 1.46 11.19
N SER A 174 21.93 0.98 10.23
CA SER A 174 23.21 0.35 10.55
C SER A 174 24.21 1.28 11.23
N THR A 175 24.09 2.61 11.11
CA THR A 175 24.98 3.56 11.80
C THR A 175 24.62 3.73 13.28
N LEU A 176 23.37 3.48 13.65
CA LEU A 176 22.87 3.58 15.02
C LEU A 176 23.13 2.31 15.85
N ALA A 177 23.21 1.15 15.18
CA ALA A 177 23.43 -0.13 15.83
C ALA A 177 24.91 -0.55 15.83
N TYR A 178 25.35 -1.10 16.97
CA TYR A 178 26.70 -1.63 17.17
C TYR A 178 26.78 -3.15 17.05
N SER A 179 25.64 -3.85 17.23
CA SER A 179 25.59 -5.31 17.12
C SER A 179 24.40 -5.83 16.30
N GLN A 180 24.53 -7.00 15.68
CA GLN A 180 23.47 -7.68 14.94
C GLN A 180 22.25 -7.93 15.85
N GLN A 181 22.50 -8.22 17.13
CA GLN A 181 21.43 -8.36 18.13
C GLN A 181 20.68 -7.04 18.34
N GLN A 182 21.37 -5.90 18.40
CA GLN A 182 20.70 -4.59 18.50
C GLN A 182 19.85 -4.31 17.27
N VAL A 183 20.30 -4.65 16.06
CA VAL A 183 19.48 -4.55 14.85
C VAL A 183 18.23 -5.42 14.98
N MET A 184 18.37 -6.70 15.36
CA MET A 184 17.21 -7.56 15.57
C MET A 184 16.21 -6.97 16.57
N PHE A 185 16.68 -6.44 17.70
CA PHE A 185 15.81 -5.80 18.68
C PHE A 185 15.13 -4.54 18.13
N LEU A 186 15.83 -3.67 17.40
CA LEU A 186 15.24 -2.48 16.81
C LEU A 186 14.09 -2.83 15.85
N PHE A 187 14.24 -3.88 15.06
CA PHE A 187 13.18 -4.33 14.15
C PHE A 187 11.98 -4.94 14.87
N VAL A 188 12.22 -5.71 15.94
CA VAL A 188 11.14 -6.36 16.71
C VAL A 188 10.38 -5.37 17.58
N PHE A 189 11.05 -4.36 18.15
CA PHE A 189 10.42 -3.38 19.04
C PHE A 189 9.85 -2.15 18.32
N SER A 190 10.19 -1.91 17.04
CA SER A 190 9.56 -0.84 16.25
C SER A 190 8.26 -1.26 15.55
N SER A 191 7.85 -2.52 15.69
CA SER A 191 6.62 -3.11 15.13
C SER A 191 5.64 -3.46 16.23
#